data_AF-A0A924S047-F1
#
_entry.id   AF-A0A924S047-F1
#
_cell.length_a   1.000
_cell.length_b   1.000
_cell.length_c   1.000
_cell.angle_alpha   90.00
_cell.angle_beta   90.00
_cell.angle_gamma   90.00
#
_symmetry.space_group_name_H-M   'P 1'
#
loop_
_entity.id
_entity.type
_entity.pdbx_description
1 polymer ?
#
loop_
_entity_poly.entity_id
_entity_poly.type
_entity_poly.pdbx_seq_one_letter_code
_entity_poly.pdbx_strand_id
1 'polypeptide(L)'
;VGVRISPFNPFNDLTSGYPDEEAETFALAARLAARKIGYLHLIATPGNVPDSTVLGVREAFPGVLILAGGFERDRAEAALADGSADVVAFARGFIANPDLPERMRLDLPLASFDPTTLYTPGSDGYNDYPAYSPEPSVAA
;
A
#
# COMPACT_ATOMS: atom_id res chain seq x y z
N VAL A 1 7.66 -16.78 -4.06
CA VAL A 1 8.53 -15.63 -3.72
C VAL A 1 7.90 -14.36 -4.28
N GLY A 2 7.81 -13.29 -3.49
CA GLY A 2 7.41 -11.96 -3.95
C GLY A 2 8.48 -10.93 -3.59
N VAL A 3 8.49 -9.79 -4.29
CA VAL A 3 9.47 -8.73 -4.10
C VAL A 3 8.74 -7.41 -3.86
N ARG A 4 9.21 -6.61 -2.90
CA ARG A 4 8.69 -5.25 -2.64
C ARG A 4 9.74 -4.21 -2.98
N ILE A 5 9.35 -3.17 -3.72
CA ILE A 5 10.23 -2.07 -4.15
C ILE A 5 9.58 -0.72 -3.85
N SER A 6 10.41 0.31 -3.70
CA SER A 6 9.97 1.66 -3.35
C SER A 6 10.76 2.71 -4.15
N PRO A 7 10.56 2.78 -5.47
CA PRO A 7 11.18 3.82 -6.28
C PRO A 7 10.70 5.20 -5.80
N PHE A 8 11.53 6.22 -5.97
CA PHE A 8 11.32 7.61 -5.56
C PHE A 8 11.10 7.80 -4.05
N ASN A 9 11.51 6.85 -3.21
CA ASN A 9 11.40 6.93 -1.76
C ASN A 9 12.75 7.29 -1.12
N PRO A 10 12.93 8.52 -0.59
CA PRO A 10 14.20 8.93 0.04
C PRO A 10 14.39 8.39 1.47
N PHE A 11 13.45 7.59 1.99
CA PHE A 11 13.52 7.06 3.35
C PHE A 11 14.84 6.33 3.64
N ASN A 12 15.40 6.53 4.83
CA ASN A 12 16.73 6.06 5.26
C ASN A 12 17.88 6.60 4.40
N ASP A 13 17.88 7.92 4.15
CA ASP A 13 18.95 8.65 3.46
C ASP A 13 19.25 8.13 2.04
N LEU A 14 18.22 7.64 1.35
CA LEU A 14 18.34 7.19 -0.03
C LEU A 14 18.25 8.37 -1.01
N THR A 15 19.10 8.37 -2.02
CA THR A 15 18.96 9.26 -3.18
C THR A 15 17.74 8.83 -3.99
N SER A 16 16.90 9.79 -4.36
CA SER A 16 15.74 9.60 -5.22
C SER A 16 15.58 10.78 -6.19
N GLY A 17 14.80 10.60 -7.24
CA GLY A 17 14.61 11.54 -8.33
C GLY A 17 15.83 11.67 -9.25
N TYR A 18 16.72 10.66 -9.31
CA TYR A 18 17.89 10.70 -10.20
C TYR A 18 17.50 10.34 -11.64
N PRO A 19 18.25 10.82 -12.67
CA PRO A 19 17.80 10.78 -14.07
C PRO A 19 17.37 9.40 -14.60
N ASP A 20 17.98 8.32 -14.12
CA ASP A 20 17.75 6.96 -14.62
C ASP A 20 16.82 6.12 -13.72
N GLU A 21 16.29 6.67 -12.63
CA GLU A 21 15.54 5.89 -11.62
C GLU A 21 14.32 5.15 -12.19
N GLU A 22 13.59 5.80 -13.11
CA GLU A 22 12.43 5.19 -13.77
C GLU A 22 12.85 4.02 -14.67
N ALA A 23 13.87 4.24 -15.50
CA ALA A 23 14.39 3.23 -16.41
C ALA A 23 14.95 2.01 -15.67
N GLU A 24 15.66 2.23 -14.56
CA GLU A 24 16.15 1.16 -13.69
C GLU A 24 15.02 0.40 -13.01
N THR A 25 13.96 1.10 -12.57
CA THR A 25 12.76 0.49 -11.99
C THR A 25 12.08 -0.44 -13.00
N PHE A 26 11.92 -0.01 -14.26
CA PHE A 26 11.33 -0.82 -15.32
C PHE A 26 12.21 -2.03 -15.67
N ALA A 27 13.52 -1.82 -15.77
CA ALA A 27 14.47 -2.90 -16.02
C ALA A 27 14.41 -3.96 -14.92
N LEU A 28 14.34 -3.55 -13.65
CA LEU A 28 14.16 -4.47 -12.52
C LEU A 28 12.83 -5.24 -12.64
N ALA A 29 11.72 -4.55 -12.89
CA ALA A 29 10.40 -5.15 -13.06
C ALA A 29 10.40 -6.23 -14.15
N ALA A 30 10.95 -5.93 -15.33
CA ALA A 30 11.07 -6.89 -16.44
C ALA A 30 11.94 -8.10 -16.07
N ARG A 31 13.04 -7.90 -15.33
CA ARG A 31 13.91 -9.00 -14.86
C ARG A 31 13.20 -9.89 -13.83
N LEU A 32 12.36 -9.32 -12.98
CA LEU A 32 11.54 -10.06 -12.02
C LEU A 32 10.43 -10.84 -12.73
N ALA A 33 9.80 -10.26 -13.76
CA ALA A 33 8.82 -10.94 -14.60
C ALA A 33 9.41 -12.16 -15.31
N ALA A 34 10.60 -12.02 -15.91
CA ALA A 34 11.31 -13.12 -16.57
C ALA A 34 11.62 -14.30 -15.62
N ARG A 35 11.74 -14.03 -14.32
CA ARG A 35 11.95 -15.03 -13.26
C ARG A 35 10.65 -15.68 -12.78
N LYS A 36 9.48 -15.22 -13.24
CA LYS A 36 8.16 -15.73 -12.88
C LYS A 36 7.94 -15.74 -11.35
N ILE A 37 8.30 -14.65 -10.68
CA ILE A 37 7.99 -14.48 -9.25
C ILE A 37 6.47 -14.38 -9.04
N GLY A 38 6.01 -14.61 -7.81
CA GLY A 38 4.59 -14.65 -7.47
C GLY A 38 3.90 -13.29 -7.56
N TYR A 39 4.56 -12.22 -7.07
CA TYR A 39 4.06 -10.85 -7.18
C TYR A 39 5.19 -9.83 -7.07
N LEU A 40 4.94 -8.65 -7.64
CA LEU A 40 5.69 -7.43 -7.39
C LEU A 40 4.82 -6.50 -6.53
N HIS A 41 5.37 -5.99 -5.43
CA HIS A 41 4.70 -5.04 -4.55
C HIS A 41 5.38 -3.68 -4.67
N LEU A 42 4.72 -2.73 -5.32
CA LEU A 42 5.21 -1.39 -5.59
C LEU A 42 4.65 -0.39 -4.57
N ILE A 43 5.52 0.34 -3.87
CA ILE A 43 5.10 1.54 -3.14
C ILE A 43 4.94 2.69 -4.14
N ALA A 44 3.69 3.10 -4.38
CA ALA A 44 3.24 4.11 -5.34
C ALA A 44 2.57 5.30 -4.62
N THR A 45 3.32 5.92 -3.71
CA THR A 45 2.86 7.08 -2.92
C THR A 45 2.60 8.28 -3.84
N PRO A 46 1.37 8.86 -3.85
CA PRO A 46 1.05 10.04 -4.64
C PRO A 46 2.02 11.20 -4.38
N GLY A 47 2.39 11.91 -5.44
CA GLY A 47 3.28 13.07 -5.34
C GLY A 47 4.76 12.72 -5.17
N ASN A 48 5.10 11.51 -4.71
CA ASN A 48 6.48 11.01 -4.70
C ASN A 48 6.79 10.19 -5.95
N VAL A 49 5.91 9.25 -6.31
CA VAL A 49 6.09 8.35 -7.44
C VAL A 49 5.30 8.89 -8.64
N PRO A 50 5.95 9.17 -9.79
CA PRO A 50 5.24 9.55 -11.01
C PRO A 50 4.25 8.48 -11.47
N ASP A 51 3.11 8.90 -12.03
CA ASP A 51 2.12 7.97 -12.59
C ASP A 51 2.72 7.16 -13.77
N SER A 52 3.64 7.77 -14.53
CA SER A 52 4.41 7.08 -15.58
C SER A 52 5.20 5.89 -15.04
N THR A 53 5.72 5.98 -13.81
CA THR A 53 6.42 4.87 -13.16
C THR A 53 5.48 3.71 -12.87
N VAL A 54 4.26 3.98 -12.40
CA VAL A 54 3.28 2.92 -12.10
C VAL A 54 2.88 2.21 -13.39
N LEU A 55 2.57 2.98 -14.44
CA LEU A 55 2.19 2.44 -15.75
C LEU A 55 3.32 1.66 -16.41
N GLY A 56 4.56 2.17 -16.37
CA GLY A 56 5.71 1.49 -16.93
C GLY A 56 6.08 0.21 -16.17
N VAL A 57 5.93 0.19 -14.83
CA VAL A 57 6.08 -1.05 -14.05
C VAL A 57 4.98 -2.05 -14.41
N ARG A 58 3.73 -1.60 -14.55
CA ARG A 58 2.61 -2.46 -14.94
C ARG A 58 2.85 -3.11 -16.31
N GLU A 59 3.37 -2.36 -17.27
CA GLU A 59 3.74 -2.88 -18.60
C GLU A 59 4.92 -3.85 -18.54
N ALA A 60 5.99 -3.49 -17.81
CA ALA A 60 7.20 -4.31 -17.70
C ALA A 60 7.00 -5.60 -16.88
N PHE A 61 6.02 -5.64 -15.98
CA PHE A 61 5.71 -6.78 -15.14
C PHE A 61 4.27 -7.25 -15.36
N PRO A 62 4.00 -8.24 -16.22
CA PRO A 62 2.65 -8.76 -16.49
C PRO A 62 2.11 -9.75 -15.42
N GLY A 63 2.85 -9.97 -14.32
CA GLY A 63 2.41 -10.85 -13.22
C GLY A 63 1.49 -10.14 -12.22
N VAL A 64 1.29 -10.68 -11.01
CA VAL A 64 0.47 -10.02 -9.98
C VAL A 64 1.17 -8.77 -9.43
N LEU A 65 0.60 -7.59 -9.65
CA LEU A 65 1.09 -6.31 -9.14
C LEU A 65 0.25 -5.84 -7.96
N ILE A 66 0.93 -5.62 -6.83
CA ILE A 66 0.35 -5.06 -5.61
C ILE A 66 0.78 -3.59 -5.51
N LEU A 67 -0.16 -2.66 -5.46
CA LEU A 67 0.13 -1.25 -5.16
C LEU A 67 -0.06 -0.94 -3.69
N ALA A 68 0.79 -0.08 -3.15
CA ALA A 68 0.70 0.44 -1.78
C ALA A 68 1.11 1.91 -1.74
N GLY A 69 0.95 2.57 -0.59
CA GLY A 69 1.39 3.96 -0.38
C GLY A 69 0.24 4.95 -0.41
N GLY A 70 -0.38 5.15 0.75
CA GLY A 70 -1.43 6.16 0.92
C GLY A 70 -2.69 5.91 0.08
N PHE A 71 -3.03 4.66 -0.19
CA PHE A 71 -4.31 4.34 -0.82
C PHE A 71 -5.45 4.49 0.20
N GLU A 72 -6.52 5.12 -0.26
CA GLU A 72 -7.85 5.09 0.33
C GLU A 72 -8.78 4.28 -0.57
N ARG A 73 -9.99 3.97 -0.09
CA ARG A 73 -10.97 3.11 -0.78
C ARG A 73 -11.15 3.49 -2.25
N ASP A 74 -11.54 4.73 -2.53
CA ASP A 74 -11.88 5.17 -3.89
C ASP A 74 -10.69 5.07 -4.87
N ARG A 75 -9.50 5.44 -4.41
CA ARG A 75 -8.27 5.34 -5.22
C ARG A 75 -7.89 3.88 -5.46
N ALA A 76 -8.14 3.00 -4.50
CA ALA A 76 -7.90 1.58 -4.66
C ALA A 76 -8.88 0.96 -5.66
N GLU A 77 -10.17 1.28 -5.56
CA GLU A 77 -11.19 0.84 -6.51
C GLU A 77 -10.86 1.33 -7.93
N ALA A 78 -10.41 2.58 -8.09
CA ALA A 78 -10.00 3.11 -9.39
C ALA A 78 -8.82 2.34 -10.00
N ALA A 79 -7.76 2.10 -9.23
CA ALA A 79 -6.56 1.38 -9.69
C ALA A 79 -6.84 -0.10 -10.04
N LEU A 80 -7.83 -0.72 -9.38
CA LEU A 80 -8.30 -2.06 -9.73
C LEU A 80 -9.15 -2.03 -11.01
N ALA A 81 -10.02 -1.03 -11.16
CA ALA A 81 -10.91 -0.89 -12.31
C ALA A 81 -10.17 -0.57 -13.62
N ASP A 82 -9.10 0.23 -13.55
CA ASP A 82 -8.28 0.59 -14.71
C ASP A 82 -7.16 -0.41 -15.04
N GLY A 83 -6.96 -1.43 -14.18
CA GLY A 83 -5.96 -2.48 -14.36
C GLY A 83 -4.53 -2.09 -13.96
N SER A 84 -4.33 -0.92 -13.35
CA SER A 84 -3.02 -0.50 -12.82
C SER A 84 -2.55 -1.38 -11.66
N ALA A 85 -3.46 -2.07 -10.98
CA ALA A 85 -3.17 -3.01 -9.90
C ALA A 85 -4.02 -4.27 -10.00
N ASP A 86 -3.49 -5.39 -9.52
CA ASP A 86 -4.28 -6.60 -9.24
C ASP A 86 -4.74 -6.64 -7.77
N VAL A 87 -3.95 -6.00 -6.89
CA VAL A 87 -4.18 -5.94 -5.44
C VAL A 87 -3.75 -4.57 -4.93
N VAL A 88 -4.44 -4.03 -3.93
CA VAL A 88 -4.01 -2.83 -3.21
C VAL A 88 -3.80 -3.17 -1.73
N ALA A 89 -2.63 -2.80 -1.21
CA ALA A 89 -2.26 -3.03 0.18
C ALA A 89 -2.43 -1.77 1.03
N PHE A 90 -3.10 -1.95 2.17
CA PHE A 90 -3.33 -0.90 3.18
C PHE A 90 -2.47 -1.18 4.42
N ALA A 91 -1.92 -0.13 5.02
CA ALA A 91 -1.09 -0.25 6.24
C ALA A 91 -1.78 0.42 7.43
N ARG A 92 -1.70 1.76 7.54
CA ARG A 92 -2.32 2.53 8.63
C ARG A 92 -3.81 2.22 8.81
N GLY A 93 -4.54 2.03 7.71
CA GLY A 93 -5.94 1.60 7.75
C GLY A 93 -6.12 0.28 8.50
N PHE A 94 -5.25 -0.72 8.26
CA PHE A 94 -5.32 -2.02 8.94
C PHE A 94 -4.86 -1.96 10.40
N ILE A 95 -3.96 -1.04 10.76
CA ILE A 95 -3.53 -0.88 12.16
C ILE A 95 -4.72 -0.51 13.03
N ALA A 96 -5.48 0.51 12.65
CA ALA A 96 -6.61 0.98 13.44
C ALA A 96 -7.92 0.20 13.22
N ASN A 97 -7.99 -0.62 12.16
CA ASN A 97 -9.21 -1.30 11.75
C ASN A 97 -8.88 -2.78 11.45
N PRO A 98 -8.97 -3.67 12.45
CA PRO A 98 -8.71 -5.10 12.23
C PRO A 98 -9.69 -5.73 11.23
N ASP A 99 -10.86 -5.12 11.07
CA ASP A 99 -11.96 -5.46 10.18
C ASP A 99 -12.05 -4.55 8.94
N LEU A 100 -10.94 -3.89 8.54
CA LEU A 100 -10.89 -2.93 7.43
C LEU A 100 -11.64 -3.38 6.15
N PRO A 101 -11.47 -4.62 5.65
CA PRO A 101 -12.16 -5.05 4.43
C PRO A 101 -13.68 -5.03 4.58
N GLU A 102 -14.19 -5.43 5.75
CA GLU A 102 -15.63 -5.45 6.01
C GLU A 102 -16.19 -4.04 6.13
N ARG A 103 -15.44 -3.13 6.78
CA ARG A 103 -15.80 -1.71 6.83
C ARG A 103 -15.87 -1.09 5.43
N MET A 104 -14.88 -1.34 4.58
CA MET A 104 -14.91 -0.84 3.19
C MET A 104 -16.08 -1.45 2.40
N ARG A 105 -16.35 -2.75 2.57
CA ARG A 105 -17.45 -3.45 1.87
C ARG A 105 -18.83 -2.90 2.24
N LEU A 106 -19.02 -2.56 3.51
CA LEU A 106 -20.28 -2.08 4.07
C LEU A 106 -20.38 -0.55 4.18
N ASP A 107 -19.37 0.17 3.72
CA ASP A 107 -19.26 1.63 3.84
C ASP A 107 -19.37 2.12 5.30
N LEU A 108 -18.71 1.41 6.23
CA LEU A 108 -18.70 1.73 7.65
C LEU A 108 -17.58 2.73 7.99
N PRO A 109 -17.74 3.54 9.05
CA PRO A 109 -16.70 4.45 9.52
C PRO A 109 -15.37 3.76 9.87
N LEU A 110 -14.26 4.30 9.37
CA LEU A 110 -12.92 3.87 9.74
C LEU A 110 -12.47 4.56 11.04
N ALA A 111 -11.89 3.79 11.96
CA ALA A 111 -11.21 4.31 13.13
C ALA A 111 -9.91 5.02 12.72
N SER A 112 -9.60 6.09 13.45
CA SER A 112 -8.39 6.88 13.26
C SER A 112 -7.16 6.14 13.81
N PHE A 113 -6.10 6.13 13.01
CA PHE A 113 -4.78 5.65 13.42
C PHE A 113 -4.12 6.65 14.39
N ASP A 114 -3.61 6.13 15.51
CA ASP A 114 -2.80 6.90 16.47
C ASP A 114 -1.30 6.67 16.17
N PRO A 115 -0.57 7.67 15.67
CA PRO A 115 0.85 7.53 15.38
C PRO A 115 1.72 7.44 16.64
N THR A 116 1.22 7.86 17.81
CA THR A 116 2.01 7.90 19.05
C THR A 116 2.26 6.52 19.65
N THR A 117 1.44 5.54 19.26
CA THR A 117 1.50 4.14 19.72
C THR A 117 2.11 3.19 18.69
N LEU A 118 2.52 3.67 17.51
CA LEU A 118 3.01 2.81 16.43
C LEU A 118 4.26 2.00 16.81
N TYR A 119 5.16 2.61 17.59
CA TYR A 119 6.42 2.01 18.02
C TYR A 119 6.58 2.12 19.53
N THR A 120 5.63 1.57 20.28
CA THR A 120 5.65 1.52 21.75
C THR A 120 5.54 0.09 22.26
N PRO A 121 6.04 -0.22 23.46
CA PRO A 121 5.79 -1.50 24.11
C PRO A 121 4.32 -1.58 24.58
N GLY A 122 3.77 -2.79 24.65
CA GLY A 122 2.44 -3.03 25.23
C GLY A 122 1.35 -3.29 24.19
N SER A 123 0.10 -3.29 24.66
CA SER A 123 -1.12 -3.53 23.87
C SER A 123 -1.67 -2.29 23.18
N ASP A 124 -1.37 -1.12 23.75
CA ASP A 124 -2.00 0.15 23.39
C ASP A 124 -1.66 0.50 21.93
N GLY A 125 -2.68 0.66 21.09
CA GLY A 125 -2.54 0.89 19.66
C GLY A 125 -2.05 -0.32 18.84
N TYR A 126 -2.10 -1.53 19.40
CA TYR A 126 -1.64 -2.77 18.73
C TYR A 126 -2.77 -3.80 18.59
N ASN A 127 -3.34 -4.26 19.70
CA ASN A 127 -4.39 -5.29 19.71
C ASN A 127 -5.66 -4.87 20.45
N ASP A 128 -5.77 -3.58 20.77
CA ASP A 128 -6.88 -2.94 21.49
C ASP A 128 -7.82 -2.14 20.57
N TYR A 129 -7.49 -1.99 19.28
CA TYR A 129 -8.41 -1.44 18.28
C TYR A 129 -9.65 -2.34 18.13
N PRO A 130 -10.87 -1.84 18.38
CA PRO A 130 -12.06 -2.67 18.32
C PRO A 130 -12.50 -2.90 16.86
N ALA A 131 -13.07 -4.08 16.61
CA ALA A 131 -13.91 -4.27 15.43
C ALA A 131 -15.12 -3.31 15.48
N TYR A 132 -15.67 -2.96 14.33
CA TYR A 132 -16.83 -2.09 14.28
C TYR A 132 -18.00 -2.71 15.07
N SER A 133 -18.58 -1.93 15.98
CA SER A 133 -19.82 -2.24 16.66
C SER A 133 -20.82 -1.11 16.43
N PRO A 134 -22.08 -1.41 16.05
CA PRO A 134 -23.11 -0.40 15.89
C PRO A 134 -23.58 0.20 17.23
N GLU A 135 -23.26 -0.44 18.37
CA GLU A 135 -23.57 0.12 19.68
C GLU A 135 -22.54 1.19 20.07
N PRO A 136 -22.98 2.32 20.67
CA PRO A 136 -22.05 3.33 21.15
C PRO A 136 -21.11 2.68 22.16
N SER A 137 -19.81 2.78 21.90
CA SER A 137 -18.75 2.41 22.85
C SER A 137 -19.03 3.10 24.18
N VAL A 138 -19.56 2.36 25.15
CA VAL A 138 -19.64 2.82 26.53
C VAL A 138 -18.21 2.82 27.05
N ALA A 139 -17.57 3.99 27.01
CA ALA A 139 -16.27 4.19 27.64
C ALA A 139 -16.40 3.80 29.13
N ALA A 140 -15.55 2.87 29.57
CA ALA A 140 -15.33 2.55 30.97
C ALA A 140 -14.29 3.49 31.57
#